data_AF-A0A227I5D7-F1
#
_entry.id   AF-A0A227I5D7-F1
#
_cell.length_a   1.000
_cell.length_b   1.000
_cell.length_c   1.000
_cell.angle_alpha   90.00
_cell.angle_beta   90.00
_cell.angle_gamma   90.00
#
_symmetry.space_group_name_H-M   'P 1'
#
loop_
_entity.id
_entity.type
_entity.pdbx_description
1 polymer ?
#
loop_
_entity_poly.entity_id
_entity_poly.type
_entity_poly.pdbx_seq_one_letter_code
_entity_poly.pdbx_strand_id
1 'polypeptide(L)' 'RLEQALNVKLFERTTRKLIITQAGQKVYDQSIAMVNAAQQAVELSAEEHAEPTGALTVAAPEAFLNSVLQPFVLPFL' A
#
# COMPACT_ATOMS: atom_id res chain seq x y z
N ARG A 1 -20.68 -11.16 -13.99
CA ARG A 1 -20.54 -9.75 -14.43
C ARG A 1 -19.10 -9.42 -14.79
N LEU A 2 -18.13 -9.51 -13.87
CA LEU A 2 -16.72 -9.19 -14.20
C LEU A 2 -16.09 -10.11 -15.25
N GLU A 3 -16.23 -11.43 -15.10
CA GLU A 3 -15.75 -12.41 -16.10
C GLU A 3 -16.38 -12.21 -17.49
N GLN A 4 -17.64 -11.81 -17.53
CA GLN A 4 -18.37 -11.51 -18.76
C GLN A 4 -17.89 -10.20 -19.40
N ALA A 5 -17.61 -9.17 -18.59
CA ALA A 5 -17.10 -7.89 -19.07
C ALA A 5 -15.67 -8.00 -19.60
N LEU A 6 -14.84 -8.86 -18.97
CA LEU A 6 -13.46 -9.12 -19.39
C LEU A 6 -13.37 -10.21 -20.47
N ASN A 7 -14.47 -10.89 -20.78
CA ASN A 7 -14.55 -12.05 -21.67
C ASN A 7 -13.52 -13.14 -21.34
N VAL A 8 -13.23 -13.33 -20.05
CA VAL A 8 -12.18 -14.21 -19.52
C VAL A 8 -12.71 -14.93 -18.27
N LYS A 9 -12.43 -16.24 -18.15
CA LYS A 9 -12.66 -16.98 -16.90
C LYS A 9 -11.57 -16.69 -15.91
N LEU A 10 -11.92 -16.12 -14.76
CA LEU A 10 -11.03 -15.85 -13.65
C LEU A 10 -10.98 -17.03 -12.69
N PHE A 11 -12.06 -17.82 -12.62
CA PHE A 11 -12.13 -19.02 -11.80
C PHE A 11 -12.55 -20.26 -12.59
N GLU A 12 -11.91 -21.38 -12.27
CA GLU A 12 -12.34 -22.72 -12.65
C GLU A 12 -13.03 -23.38 -11.48
N ARG A 13 -14.24 -23.89 -11.73
CA ARG A 13 -15.05 -24.55 -10.71
C ARG A 13 -15.20 -26.03 -11.06
N THR A 14 -14.72 -26.88 -10.18
CA THR A 14 -15.09 -28.30 -10.11
C THR A 14 -16.09 -28.49 -8.97
N THR A 15 -16.78 -29.63 -8.90
CA THR A 15 -17.75 -29.93 -7.83
C THR A 15 -17.14 -29.95 -6.43
N ARG A 16 -15.81 -30.00 -6.30
CA ARG A 16 -15.10 -30.06 -5.02
C ARG A 16 -14.10 -28.93 -4.78
N LYS A 17 -13.75 -28.14 -5.81
CA LYS A 17 -12.72 -27.09 -5.72
C LYS A 17 -13.01 -25.92 -6.65
N LEU A 18 -12.77 -24.71 -6.15
CA LEU A 18 -12.68 -23.47 -6.91
C LEU A 18 -11.19 -23.10 -7.01
N ILE A 19 -10.68 -22.93 -8.23
CA ILE A 19 -9.27 -22.65 -8.50
C ILE A 19 -9.21 -21.37 -9.33
N ILE A 20 -8.27 -20.47 -9.00
CA ILE A 20 -8.02 -19.27 -9.81
C ILE A 20 -7.30 -19.67 -11.10
N THR A 21 -7.75 -19.12 -12.23
CA THR A 21 -7.06 -19.35 -13.51
C THR A 21 -5.79 -18.49 -13.59
N GLN A 22 -4.91 -18.79 -14.53
CA GLN A 22 -3.73 -17.95 -14.78
C GLN A 22 -4.12 -16.50 -15.14
N ALA A 23 -5.21 -16.33 -15.91
CA ALA A 23 -5.72 -15.01 -16.23
C ALA A 23 -6.37 -14.34 -15.00
N GLY A 24 -7.05 -15.12 -14.17
CA GLY A 24 -7.58 -14.71 -12.87
C GLY A 24 -6.49 -14.13 -11.97
N GLN A 25 -5.33 -14.80 -11.88
CA GLN A 25 -4.21 -14.35 -11.08
C GLN A 25 -3.68 -12.99 -11.56
N LYS A 26 -3.45 -12.83 -12.87
CA LYS A 26 -2.99 -11.55 -13.43
C LYS A 26 -3.96 -10.41 -13.17
N VAL A 27 -5.26 -10.66 -13.33
CA VAL A 27 -6.31 -9.66 -13.05
C VAL A 27 -6.37 -9.33 -11.57
N TYR A 28 -6.21 -10.32 -10.70
CA TYR A 28 -6.15 -10.11 -9.26
C TYR A 28 -4.98 -9.21 -8.87
N ASP A 29 -3.77 -9.50 -9.36
CA ASP A 29 -2.57 -8.72 -9.04
C ASP A 29 -2.73 -7.24 -9.46
N GLN A 30 -3.28 -7.00 -10.66
CA GLN A 30 -3.56 -5.64 -11.15
C GLN A 30 -4.68 -4.96 -10.35
N SER A 31 -5.69 -5.71 -9.92
CA SER A 31 -6.79 -5.17 -9.11
C SER A 31 -6.30 -4.71 -7.74
N ILE A 32 -5.39 -5.47 -7.12
CA ILE A 32 -4.74 -5.08 -5.86
C ILE A 32 -3.94 -3.80 -6.05
N ALA A 33 -3.14 -3.70 -7.11
CA ALA A 33 -2.38 -2.48 -7.40
C ALA A 33 -3.30 -1.26 -7.57
N MET A 34 -4.42 -1.42 -8.28
CA MET A 34 -5.40 -0.34 -8.49
C MET A 34 -6.06 0.11 -7.18
N VAL A 35 -6.47 -0.83 -6.33
CA VAL A 35 -7.07 -0.51 -5.02
C VAL A 35 -6.07 0.21 -4.13
N ASN A 36 -4.82 -0.27 -4.08
CA ASN A 36 -3.77 0.37 -3.30
C ASN A 36 -3.47 1.77 -3.80
N ALA A 37 -3.41 1.98 -5.13
CA ALA A 37 -3.19 3.29 -5.72
C ALA A 37 -4.34 4.25 -5.39
N ALA A 38 -5.59 3.79 -5.46
CA ALA A 38 -6.76 4.59 -5.07
C ALA A 38 -6.72 4.96 -3.58
N GLN A 39 -6.36 4.00 -2.71
CA GLN A 39 -6.22 4.22 -1.28
C GLN A 39 -5.13 5.25 -0.97
N GLN A 40 -3.96 5.14 -1.60
CA GLN A 40 -2.88 6.12 -1.48
C GLN A 40 -3.31 7.51 -1.96
N ALA A 41 -4.06 7.61 -3.06
CA ALA A 41 -4.56 8.90 -3.53
C ALA A 41 -5.49 9.57 -2.51
N VAL A 42 -6.33 8.78 -1.84
CA VAL A 42 -7.21 9.26 -0.76
C VAL A 42 -6.40 9.68 0.46
N GLU A 43 -5.39 8.89 0.85
CA GLU A 43 -4.49 9.22 1.96
C GLU A 43 -3.72 10.52 1.70
N LEU A 44 -3.12 10.69 0.51
CA LEU A 44 -2.44 11.93 0.12
C LEU A 44 -3.38 13.14 0.16
N SER A 45 -4.63 12.97 -0.30
CA SER A 45 -5.63 14.04 -0.25
C SER A 45 -6.03 14.41 1.19
N ALA A 46 -5.97 13.43 2.11
CA ALA A 46 -6.21 13.65 3.54
C ALA A 46 -4.99 14.26 4.24
N GLU A 47 -3.77 13.90 3.84
CA GLU A 47 -2.51 14.46 4.32
C GLU A 47 -2.36 15.94 3.96
N GLU A 48 -2.86 16.39 2.80
CA GLU A 48 -2.90 17.82 2.46
C GLU A 48 -3.70 18.68 3.46
N HIS A 49 -4.56 18.06 4.29
CA HIS A 49 -5.37 18.75 5.31
C HIS A 49 -4.93 18.47 6.75
N ALA A 50 -3.93 17.61 6.96
CA ALA A 50 -3.46 17.24 8.28
C ALA A 50 -1.97 17.58 8.41
N GLU A 51 -1.64 18.75 8.97
CA GLU A 51 -0.27 18.95 9.44
C GLU A 51 0.06 17.84 10.45
N PRO A 52 1.19 17.13 10.31
CA PRO A 52 1.59 16.10 11.27
C PRO A 52 1.88 16.77 12.62
N THR A 53 0.91 16.71 13.54
CA THR A 53 1.01 17.28 14.89
C THR A 53 1.13 16.19 15.94
N GLY A 54 2.06 16.34 16.89
CA GLY A 54 2.18 15.45 18.04
C GLY A 54 3.61 15.33 18.56
N ALA A 55 3.78 14.58 19.66
CA ALA A 55 5.10 14.23 20.19
C ALA A 55 5.59 12.94 19.52
N LEU A 56 6.74 13.00 18.85
CA LEU A 56 7.42 11.83 18.27
C LEU A 56 8.56 11.39 19.18
N THR A 57 8.50 10.15 19.67
CA THR A 57 9.60 9.53 20.44
C THR A 57 10.39 8.60 19.53
N VAL A 58 11.67 8.90 19.32
CA VAL A 58 12.57 8.08 18.49
C VAL A 58 13.62 7.42 19.38
N ALA A 59 13.70 6.10 19.34
CA ALA A 59 14.76 5.35 20.01
C ALA A 59 15.89 5.05 19.01
N ALA A 60 17.11 5.48 19.32
CA ALA A 60 18.28 5.23 18.48
C ALA A 60 19.55 5.02 19.33
N PRO A 61 20.51 4.19 18.86
CA PRO A 61 21.83 4.09 19.46
C PRO A 61 22.59 5.42 19.41
N GLU A 62 23.39 5.72 20.43
CA GLU A 62 24.11 7.00 20.58
C GLU A 62 24.94 7.38 19.35
N ALA A 63 25.66 6.42 18.77
CA ALA A 63 26.47 6.64 17.58
C ALA A 63 25.63 7.07 16.36
N PHE A 64 24.42 6.51 16.20
CA PHE A 64 23.50 6.86 15.12
C PHE A 64 22.86 8.24 15.34
N LEU A 65 22.60 8.59 16.61
CA LEU A 65 22.08 9.91 16.97
C LEU A 65 23.05 11.03 16.54
N ASN A 66 24.34 10.87 16.84
CA ASN A 66 25.35 11.90 16.54
C ASN A 66 25.78 11.93 15.07
N SER A 67 25.88 10.78 14.41
CA SER A 67 26.39 10.72 13.03
C SER A 67 25.32 10.93 11.96
N VAL A 68 24.07 10.56 12.24
CA VAL A 68 22.99 10.56 11.25
C VAL A 68 21.88 11.50 11.66
N LEU A 69 21.32 11.39 12.86
CA LEU A 69 20.11 12.14 13.22
C LEU A 69 20.36 13.61 13.55
N GLN A 70 21.47 13.94 14.23
CA GLN A 70 21.81 15.31 14.64
C GLN A 70 21.67 16.37 13.53
N PRO A 71 22.20 16.19 12.31
CA PRO A 71 22.05 17.18 11.23
C PRO A 71 20.63 17.32 10.68
N PHE A 72 19.74 16.33 10.86
CA PHE A 72 18.34 16.40 10.40
C PHE A 72 17.36 16.86 11.48
N VAL A 73 17.67 16.59 12.75
CA VAL A 73 16.81 16.99 13.88
C VAL A 73 17.02 18.45 14.26
N LEU A 74 18.26 18.97 14.21
CA LEU A 74 18.54 20.38 14.54
C LEU A 74 17.77 21.38 13.67
N PRO A 75 17.60 21.19 12.35
CA PRO A 75 16.76 22.05 11.51
C PRO A 75 15.24 21.89 11.75
N PHE A 76 14.82 20.84 12.46
CA PHE A 76 13.41 20.50 12.72
C PHE A 76 12.94 20.97 14.12
N LEU A 77 13.86 21.44 14.97
CA LEU A 77 13.61 22.11 16.25
C LEU A 77 13.54 23.63 16.06
#